data_AF-W4GPL0-F1
#
_entry.id   AF-W4GPL0-F1
#
_cell.length_a   1.000
_cell.length_b   1.000
_cell.length_c   1.000
_cell.angle_alpha   90.00
_cell.angle_beta   90.00
_cell.angle_gamma   90.00
#
_symmetry.space_group_name_H-M   'P 1'
#
loop_
_entity.id
_entity.type
_entity.pdbx_description
1 polymer ?
#
loop_
_entity_poly.entity_id
_entity_poly.type
_entity_poly.pdbx_seq_one_letter_code
_entity_poly.pdbx_strand_id
1 'polypeptide(L)'
;MEDAPSGSSLPSEKSLARHVVHVERNMLSRLLYPNPVCLLSVADPSSYTRNVMTVTWLTPINNHGKFICSINCNRHTATFINEVGRHFVLNIPTAQQQALVLAIGGCSGATTDKFSSLNIETCDFACPRPLKRKLHGMSKKDLAAVDIADSAASCVALKDCIAHVLCRVHKVDVDDGHYIITGVQLAANADARYWNGKTFGSTSPLDPPYLTFLGSKVFGQVTVLDDDTASAMT
;
A
#
# COMPACT_ATOMS: atom_id res chain seq x y z
N MET A 1 31.91 -61.32 18.87
CA MET A 1 32.75 -60.14 19.14
C MET A 1 32.55 -59.21 17.95
N GLU A 2 31.36 -58.63 17.83
CA GLU A 2 30.87 -57.44 18.57
C GLU A 2 31.68 -56.22 18.15
N ASP A 3 31.14 -55.07 17.77
CA ASP A 3 29.82 -54.65 17.32
C ASP A 3 30.10 -53.28 16.67
N ALA A 4 29.52 -52.99 15.51
CA ALA A 4 29.58 -51.65 14.94
C ALA A 4 28.69 -50.72 15.79
N PRO A 5 29.13 -49.50 16.16
CA PRO A 5 28.27 -48.58 16.86
C PRO A 5 27.22 -48.05 15.88
N SER A 6 26.05 -48.68 15.92
CA SER A 6 24.80 -48.21 15.37
C SER A 6 24.31 -46.97 16.13
N GLY A 7 23.86 -45.96 15.38
CA GLY A 7 22.90 -44.98 15.87
C GLY A 7 23.47 -43.61 16.25
N SER A 8 23.73 -42.76 15.24
CA SER A 8 23.58 -41.32 15.44
C SER A 8 22.11 -40.98 15.23
N SER A 9 21.31 -41.10 16.28
CA SER A 9 19.93 -40.60 16.29
C SER A 9 19.96 -39.10 15.99
N LEU A 10 19.35 -38.69 14.88
CA LEU A 10 18.94 -37.31 14.64
C LEU A 10 18.24 -36.79 15.91
N PRO A 11 18.51 -35.56 16.37
CA PRO A 11 17.86 -35.04 17.56
C PRO A 11 16.35 -35.10 17.33
N SER A 12 15.66 -35.86 18.18
CA SER A 12 14.21 -35.96 18.20
C SER A 12 13.63 -34.54 18.21
N GLU A 13 12.79 -34.20 17.24
CA GLU A 13 11.98 -32.99 17.24
C GLU A 13 11.12 -32.97 18.50
N LYS A 14 11.66 -32.42 19.58
CA LYS A 14 10.86 -32.08 20.74
C LYS A 14 9.98 -30.92 20.30
N SER A 15 8.73 -31.25 19.96
CA SER A 15 7.64 -30.29 19.87
C SER A 15 7.76 -29.31 21.03
N LEU A 16 8.15 -28.06 20.71
CA LEU A 16 8.29 -27.01 21.70
C LEU A 16 6.92 -26.83 22.36
N ALA A 17 6.84 -27.10 23.66
CA ALA A 17 5.61 -26.90 24.40
C ALA A 17 5.07 -25.49 24.14
N ARG A 18 3.78 -25.40 23.80
CA ARG A 18 3.14 -24.13 23.42
C ARG A 18 3.21 -23.14 24.58
N HIS A 19 4.15 -22.21 24.52
CA HIS A 19 4.24 -21.10 25.46
C HIS A 19 3.29 -19.99 25.02
N VAL A 20 2.26 -19.72 25.83
CA VAL A 20 1.20 -18.74 25.52
C VAL A 20 1.43 -17.49 26.35
N VAL A 21 1.41 -16.32 25.70
CA VAL A 21 1.50 -15.00 26.34
C VAL A 21 0.18 -14.25 26.20
N HIS A 22 -0.19 -13.48 27.23
CA HIS A 22 -1.33 -12.56 27.16
C HIS A 22 -0.92 -11.28 26.41
N VAL A 23 -1.80 -10.78 25.53
CA VAL A 23 -1.56 -9.54 24.78
C VAL A 23 -2.37 -8.42 25.41
N GLU A 24 -1.68 -7.35 25.81
CA GLU A 24 -2.28 -6.16 26.42
C GLU A 24 -3.34 -5.50 25.52
N ARG A 25 -4.39 -4.94 26.15
CA ARG A 25 -5.57 -4.39 25.45
C ARG A 25 -5.21 -3.36 24.38
N ASN A 26 -4.23 -2.50 24.64
CA ASN A 26 -3.77 -1.46 23.71
C ASN A 26 -2.90 -1.98 22.55
N MET A 27 -2.58 -3.27 22.52
CA MET A 27 -1.76 -3.91 21.49
C MET A 27 -2.55 -4.93 20.63
N LEU A 28 -3.83 -5.19 20.95
CA LEU A 28 -4.64 -6.21 20.30
C LEU A 28 -4.70 -6.06 18.77
N SER A 29 -4.77 -4.82 18.27
CA SER A 29 -4.84 -4.56 16.83
C SER A 29 -3.61 -5.06 16.07
N ARG A 30 -2.44 -5.20 16.72
CA ARG A 30 -1.20 -5.69 16.10
C ARG A 30 -1.31 -7.14 15.65
N LEU A 31 -2.21 -7.92 16.24
CA LEU A 31 -2.49 -9.30 15.80
C LEU A 31 -3.19 -9.35 14.43
N LEU A 32 -3.83 -8.26 14.00
CA LEU A 32 -4.51 -8.14 12.71
C LEU A 32 -3.61 -7.51 11.63
N TYR A 33 -2.36 -7.17 11.96
CA TYR A 33 -1.45 -6.54 11.00
C TYR A 33 -0.88 -7.64 10.08
N PRO A 34 -1.35 -7.71 8.83
CA PRO A 34 -0.40 -7.63 7.71
C PRO A 34 -0.99 -6.87 6.50
N ASN A 35 -1.48 -5.65 6.74
CA ASN A 35 -1.92 -4.77 5.65
C ASN A 35 -0.71 -4.22 4.87
N PRO A 36 -0.88 -3.85 3.58
CA PRO A 36 0.18 -3.24 2.80
C PRO A 36 0.56 -1.86 3.36
N VAL A 37 1.84 -1.49 3.24
CA VAL A 37 2.26 -0.11 3.42
C VAL A 37 2.05 0.65 2.12
N CYS A 38 1.32 1.75 2.18
CA CYS A 38 1.19 2.70 1.08
C CYS A 38 1.55 4.12 1.55
N LEU A 39 2.09 4.93 0.63
CA LEU A 39 2.18 6.37 0.78
C LEU A 39 1.00 6.99 0.04
N LEU A 40 0.03 7.53 0.78
CA LEU A 40 -1.15 8.19 0.23
C LEU A 40 -0.80 9.65 -0.04
N SER A 41 -0.73 10.02 -1.31
CA SER A 41 -0.52 11.39 -1.77
C SER A 41 -1.81 12.03 -2.27
N VAL A 42 -1.95 13.31 -1.93
CA VAL A 42 -3.08 14.16 -2.30
C VAL A 42 -2.55 15.47 -2.87
N ALA A 43 -3.32 16.06 -3.77
CA ALA A 43 -3.09 17.40 -4.28
C ALA A 43 -4.43 18.13 -4.40
N ASP A 44 -4.39 19.45 -4.20
CA ASP A 44 -5.50 20.35 -4.49
C ASP A 44 -5.01 21.39 -5.51
N PRO A 45 -5.39 21.22 -6.80
CA PRO A 45 -5.00 22.15 -7.85
C PRO A 45 -5.50 23.58 -7.64
N SER A 46 -6.58 23.78 -6.87
CA SER A 46 -7.16 25.12 -6.65
C SER A 46 -6.32 25.96 -5.68
N SER A 47 -5.76 25.32 -4.66
CA SER A 47 -4.89 25.96 -3.67
C SER A 47 -3.40 25.75 -3.95
N TYR A 48 -3.05 24.97 -4.99
CA TYR A 48 -1.69 24.51 -5.30
C TYR A 48 -1.01 23.81 -4.12
N THR A 49 -1.80 23.15 -3.26
CA THR A 49 -1.27 22.43 -2.09
C THR A 49 -1.21 20.93 -2.36
N ARG A 50 -0.29 20.25 -1.68
CA ARG A 50 -0.15 18.80 -1.75
C ARG A 50 0.34 18.26 -0.41
N ASN A 51 0.04 17.01 -0.14
CA ASN A 51 0.51 16.32 1.05
C ASN A 51 0.70 14.83 0.79
N VAL A 52 1.48 14.17 1.64
CA VAL A 52 1.64 12.72 1.64
C VAL A 52 1.60 12.18 3.07
N MET A 53 1.00 11.01 3.25
CA MET A 53 1.02 10.29 4.53
C MET A 53 1.28 8.81 4.32
N THR A 54 1.85 8.16 5.33
CA THR A 54 1.89 6.69 5.40
C THR A 54 0.52 6.17 5.84
N VAL A 55 -0.04 5.23 5.08
CA VAL A 55 -1.29 4.53 5.42
C VAL A 55 -1.05 3.02 5.38
N THR A 56 -1.53 2.35 6.41
CA THR A 56 -1.38 0.89 6.58
C THR A 56 -2.67 0.23 7.02
N TRP A 57 -3.75 0.98 7.22
CA TRP A 57 -5.05 0.41 7.60
C TRP A 57 -5.96 0.45 6.39
N LEU A 58 -5.69 -0.44 5.42
CA LEU A 58 -6.42 -0.55 4.17
C LEU A 58 -6.47 -1.99 3.68
N THR A 59 -7.58 -2.38 3.05
CA THR A 59 -7.77 -3.70 2.45
C THR A 59 -8.76 -3.65 1.27
N PRO A 60 -8.55 -4.44 0.20
CA PRO A 60 -9.58 -4.67 -0.82
C PRO A 60 -10.85 -5.24 -0.20
N ILE A 61 -12.02 -4.88 -0.76
CA ILE A 61 -13.32 -5.47 -0.40
C ILE A 61 -13.90 -6.34 -1.52
N ASN A 62 -13.39 -6.21 -2.75
CA ASN A 62 -13.74 -7.06 -3.89
C ASN A 62 -12.66 -7.01 -4.98
N ASN A 63 -12.83 -7.82 -6.03
CA ASN A 63 -11.94 -7.86 -7.21
C ASN A 63 -12.31 -6.82 -8.29
N HIS A 64 -13.24 -5.90 -7.99
CA HIS A 64 -13.68 -4.84 -8.91
C HIS A 64 -13.07 -3.48 -8.53
N GLY A 65 -11.96 -3.49 -7.79
CA GLY A 65 -11.22 -2.28 -7.42
C GLY A 65 -11.82 -1.49 -6.26
N LYS A 66 -12.79 -2.01 -5.51
CA LYS A 66 -13.22 -1.36 -4.26
C LYS A 66 -12.34 -1.81 -3.10
N PHE A 67 -12.04 -0.87 -2.22
CA PHE A 67 -11.29 -1.10 -0.99
C PHE A 67 -11.81 -0.19 0.12
N ILE A 68 -11.43 -0.50 1.35
CA ILE A 68 -11.65 0.37 2.51
C ILE A 68 -10.31 0.81 3.07
N CYS A 69 -10.24 2.03 3.59
CA CYS A 69 -9.13 2.46 4.44
C CYS A 69 -9.64 3.28 5.63
N SER A 70 -8.94 3.16 6.75
CA SER A 70 -9.22 3.90 7.98
C SER A 70 -8.16 4.98 8.16
N ILE A 71 -8.60 6.23 8.28
CA ILE A 71 -7.72 7.40 8.42
C ILE A 71 -8.18 8.20 9.62
N ASN A 72 -7.29 8.38 10.60
CA ASN A 72 -7.58 9.20 11.77
C ASN A 72 -7.95 10.63 11.36
N CYS A 73 -9.04 11.18 11.90
CA CYS A 73 -9.59 12.48 11.48
C CYS A 73 -8.62 13.65 11.71
N ASN A 74 -7.65 13.50 12.62
CA ASN A 74 -6.65 14.54 12.92
C ASN A 74 -5.47 14.55 11.94
N ARG A 75 -5.41 13.61 10.98
CA ARG A 75 -4.37 13.63 9.94
C ARG A 75 -4.64 14.77 8.98
N HIS A 76 -3.62 15.59 8.68
CA HIS A 76 -3.77 16.67 7.70
C HIS A 76 -4.32 16.17 6.36
N THR A 77 -3.92 14.99 5.91
CA THR A 77 -4.44 14.39 4.67
C THR A 77 -5.95 14.18 4.68
N ALA A 78 -6.57 13.99 5.85
CA ALA A 78 -8.02 13.82 5.97
C ALA A 78 -8.79 15.05 5.44
N THR A 79 -8.22 16.26 5.53
CA THR A 79 -8.86 17.48 5.01
C THR A 79 -8.95 17.51 3.48
N PHE A 80 -8.24 16.61 2.78
CA PHE A 80 -8.26 16.50 1.32
C PHE A 80 -9.24 15.45 0.81
N ILE A 81 -9.61 14.46 1.65
CA ILE A 81 -10.29 13.22 1.21
C ILE A 81 -11.52 12.86 2.04
N ASN A 82 -11.99 13.74 2.92
CA ASN A 82 -13.20 13.54 3.72
C ASN A 82 -14.51 13.80 2.96
N GLU A 83 -14.47 13.91 1.63
CA GLU A 83 -15.62 14.15 0.77
C GLU A 83 -15.65 13.16 -0.41
N VAL A 84 -16.87 12.81 -0.85
CA VAL A 84 -17.07 11.94 -2.02
C VAL A 84 -16.57 12.63 -3.29
N GLY A 85 -15.90 11.86 -4.16
CA GLY A 85 -15.36 12.36 -5.42
C GLY A 85 -13.94 12.94 -5.33
N ARG A 86 -13.35 13.03 -4.13
CA ARG A 86 -11.95 13.41 -3.96
C ARG A 86 -11.02 12.32 -4.51
N HIS A 87 -9.91 12.73 -5.12
CA HIS A 87 -8.92 11.85 -5.73
C HIS A 87 -7.63 11.81 -4.93
N PHE A 88 -6.95 10.67 -4.96
CA PHE A 88 -5.65 10.47 -4.33
C PHE A 88 -4.90 9.32 -5.00
N VAL A 89 -3.61 9.21 -4.71
CA VAL A 89 -2.78 8.10 -5.20
C VAL A 89 -2.25 7.31 -4.01
N LEU A 90 -2.38 5.99 -4.07
CA LEU A 90 -1.64 5.07 -3.21
C LEU A 90 -0.35 4.69 -3.92
N ASN A 91 0.79 5.07 -3.35
CA ASN A 91 2.12 4.73 -3.86
C ASN A 91 2.69 3.59 -3.03
N ILE A 92 3.26 2.57 -3.68
CA ILE A 92 3.77 1.37 -3.01
C ILE A 92 5.29 1.50 -2.87
N PRO A 93 5.83 1.72 -1.65
CA PRO A 93 7.25 1.77 -1.41
C PRO A 93 7.87 0.37 -1.25
N THR A 94 9.19 0.30 -1.39
CA THR A 94 9.98 -0.91 -1.11
C THR A 94 10.69 -0.81 0.25
N ALA A 95 11.32 -1.91 0.67
CA ALA A 95 12.13 -1.96 1.87
C ALA A 95 13.27 -0.93 1.89
N GLN A 96 13.78 -0.52 0.73
CA GLN A 96 14.81 0.54 0.64
C GLN A 96 14.28 1.91 1.10
N GLN A 97 12.97 2.13 1.04
CA GLN A 97 12.32 3.39 1.41
C GLN A 97 11.81 3.40 2.87
N GLN A 98 12.18 2.42 3.70
CA GLN A 98 11.71 2.31 5.09
C GLN A 98 11.94 3.60 5.91
N ALA A 99 13.11 4.22 5.77
CA ALA A 99 13.43 5.47 6.45
C ALA A 99 12.49 6.62 6.02
N LEU A 100 12.21 6.72 4.72
CA LEU A 100 11.30 7.71 4.16
C LEU A 100 9.86 7.48 4.64
N VAL A 101 9.39 6.23 4.65
CA VAL A 101 8.07 5.85 5.17
C VAL A 101 7.88 6.29 6.62
N LEU A 102 8.91 6.10 7.46
CA LEU A 102 8.89 6.54 8.85
C LEU A 102 8.94 8.07 8.98
N ALA A 103 9.76 8.75 8.17
CA ALA A 103 9.85 10.20 8.17
C ALA A 103 8.50 10.86 7.78
N ILE A 104 7.86 10.38 6.71
CA ILE A 104 6.54 10.85 6.26
C ILE A 104 5.47 10.63 7.34
N GLY A 105 5.47 9.47 8.00
CA GLY A 105 4.52 9.13 9.06
C GLY A 105 4.76 9.87 10.39
N GLY A 106 5.99 10.34 10.61
CA GLY A 106 6.44 11.01 11.83
C GLY A 106 6.19 12.51 11.89
N CYS A 107 5.82 13.15 10.77
CA CYS A 107 5.53 14.58 10.70
C CYS A 107 4.12 14.89 10.16
N SER A 108 3.63 16.10 10.41
CA SER A 108 2.34 16.58 9.92
C SER A 108 2.52 17.49 8.70
N GLY A 109 1.70 17.29 7.67
CA GLY A 109 1.69 18.17 6.50
C GLY A 109 1.09 19.55 6.79
N ALA A 110 0.38 19.71 7.92
CA ALA A 110 -0.23 20.99 8.29
C ALA A 110 0.80 22.08 8.64
N THR A 111 2.02 21.67 9.01
CA THR A 111 3.09 22.58 9.47
C THR A 111 4.37 22.42 8.65
N THR A 112 4.41 21.47 7.72
CA THR A 112 5.64 21.09 7.02
C THR A 112 5.31 20.66 5.61
N ASP A 113 5.95 21.29 4.63
CA ASP A 113 5.99 20.75 3.26
C ASP A 113 6.86 19.50 3.25
N LYS A 114 6.21 18.34 3.31
CA LYS A 114 6.89 17.03 3.32
C LYS A 114 7.65 16.75 2.03
N PHE A 115 7.20 17.27 0.89
CA PHE A 115 7.88 17.02 -0.38
C PHE A 115 9.23 17.73 -0.40
N SER A 116 9.25 19.01 -0.03
CA SER A 116 10.50 19.77 0.04
C SER A 116 11.40 19.27 1.17
N SER A 117 10.88 19.10 2.39
CA SER A 117 11.69 18.73 3.56
C SER A 117 12.29 17.33 3.50
N LEU A 118 11.67 16.40 2.80
CA LEU A 118 12.12 15.01 2.67
C LEU A 118 12.67 14.67 1.28
N ASN A 119 12.84 15.68 0.41
CA ASN A 119 13.32 15.53 -0.97
C ASN A 119 12.55 14.47 -1.78
N ILE A 120 11.21 14.52 -1.70
CA ILE A 120 10.36 13.55 -2.39
C ILE A 120 10.16 14.00 -3.84
N GLU A 121 10.75 13.25 -4.77
CA GLU A 121 10.51 13.44 -6.20
C GLU A 121 9.13 12.92 -6.62
N THR A 122 8.51 13.60 -7.58
CA THR A 122 7.19 13.27 -8.10
C THR A 122 7.27 12.85 -9.57
N CYS A 123 6.33 12.02 -9.99
CA CYS A 123 6.14 11.65 -11.39
C CYS A 123 4.68 11.83 -11.81
N ASP A 124 4.46 11.91 -13.12
CA ASP A 124 3.12 11.90 -13.68
C ASP A 124 2.53 10.48 -13.59
N PHE A 125 1.23 10.39 -13.33
CA PHE A 125 0.54 9.12 -13.43
C PHE A 125 0.39 8.74 -14.91
N ALA A 126 1.06 7.67 -15.35
CA ALA A 126 0.98 7.21 -16.72
C ALA A 126 -0.47 6.83 -17.08
N CYS A 127 -1.03 7.47 -18.10
CA CYS A 127 -2.32 7.14 -18.66
C CYS A 127 -2.14 6.45 -20.02
N PRO A 128 -2.64 5.21 -20.21
CA PRO A 128 -2.44 4.48 -21.47
C PRO A 128 -3.05 5.16 -22.70
N ARG A 129 -4.07 6.01 -22.51
CA ARG A 129 -4.76 6.75 -23.57
C ARG A 129 -5.19 8.13 -23.06
N PRO A 130 -4.41 9.21 -23.31
CA PRO A 130 -4.85 10.57 -23.01
C PRO A 130 -5.89 10.99 -24.05
N LEU A 131 -7.18 10.78 -23.73
CA LEU A 131 -8.29 11.23 -24.56
C LEU A 131 -8.77 12.60 -24.09
N LYS A 132 -9.14 13.47 -25.03
CA LYS A 132 -9.83 14.73 -24.72
C LYS A 132 -11.34 14.50 -24.71
N ARG A 133 -12.03 15.12 -23.74
CA ARG A 133 -13.49 15.07 -23.63
C ARG A 133 -14.13 15.67 -24.88
N LYS A 134 -15.10 14.96 -25.47
CA LYS A 134 -15.94 15.42 -26.58
C LYS A 134 -17.39 15.53 -26.11
N LEU A 135 -18.14 16.51 -26.61
CA LEU A 135 -19.53 16.75 -26.21
C LEU A 135 -20.48 15.57 -26.54
N HIS A 136 -20.24 14.85 -27.64
CA HIS A 136 -21.10 13.75 -28.10
C HIS A 136 -20.29 12.60 -28.71
N GLY A 137 -20.87 11.40 -28.74
CA GLY A 137 -20.36 10.25 -29.50
C GLY A 137 -19.24 9.44 -28.83
N MET A 138 -19.00 9.62 -27.52
CA MET A 138 -18.00 8.84 -26.78
C MET A 138 -18.58 7.52 -26.28
N SER A 139 -17.82 6.43 -26.43
CA SER A 139 -18.19 5.15 -25.82
C SER A 139 -18.02 5.22 -24.30
N LYS A 140 -18.65 4.29 -23.56
CA LYS A 140 -18.44 4.16 -22.10
C LYS A 140 -16.96 3.98 -21.75
N LYS A 141 -16.20 3.27 -22.59
CA LYS A 141 -14.77 3.04 -22.42
C LYS A 141 -13.96 4.33 -22.60
N ASP A 142 -14.34 5.17 -23.55
CA ASP A 142 -13.67 6.45 -23.78
C ASP A 142 -13.98 7.42 -22.65
N LEU A 143 -15.23 7.45 -22.17
CA LEU A 143 -15.62 8.27 -21.01
C LEU A 143 -14.83 7.87 -19.76
N ALA A 144 -14.64 6.56 -19.51
CA ALA A 144 -13.82 6.08 -18.40
C ALA A 144 -12.34 6.45 -18.56
N ALA A 145 -11.80 6.40 -19.78
CA ALA A 145 -10.42 6.81 -20.04
C ALA A 145 -10.22 8.33 -19.84
N VAL A 146 -11.20 9.16 -20.20
CA VAL A 146 -11.20 10.60 -19.89
C VAL A 146 -11.30 10.83 -18.39
N ASP A 147 -12.20 10.14 -17.68
CA ASP A 147 -12.33 10.24 -16.21
C ASP A 147 -11.00 9.92 -15.51
N ILE A 148 -10.30 8.88 -15.96
CA ILE A 148 -8.95 8.53 -15.45
C ILE A 148 -7.95 9.65 -15.72
N ALA A 149 -7.92 10.21 -16.94
CA ALA A 149 -6.97 11.27 -17.30
C ALA A 149 -7.23 12.57 -16.52
N ASP A 150 -8.50 12.98 -16.40
CA ASP A 150 -8.91 14.16 -15.63
C ASP A 150 -8.57 13.97 -14.14
N SER A 151 -8.82 12.77 -13.60
CA SER A 151 -8.48 12.42 -12.21
C SER A 151 -6.97 12.44 -11.97
N ALA A 152 -6.19 11.85 -12.88
CA ALA A 152 -4.73 11.80 -12.82
C ALA A 152 -4.10 13.20 -12.83
N ALA A 153 -4.63 14.12 -13.63
CA ALA A 153 -4.15 15.51 -13.72
C ALA A 153 -4.32 16.30 -12.40
N SER A 154 -5.24 15.87 -11.52
CA SER A 154 -5.46 16.47 -10.20
C SER A 154 -4.68 15.80 -9.07
N CYS A 155 -3.84 14.82 -9.40
CA CYS A 155 -3.14 13.96 -8.44
C CYS A 155 -1.62 14.08 -8.59
N VAL A 156 -0.90 13.51 -7.63
CA VAL A 156 0.57 13.46 -7.63
C VAL A 156 1.05 12.08 -7.22
N ALA A 157 1.97 11.49 -7.99
CA ALA A 157 2.60 10.20 -7.70
C ALA A 157 4.08 10.37 -7.29
N LEU A 158 4.63 9.40 -6.56
CA LEU A 158 5.99 9.45 -6.00
C LEU A 158 6.97 8.65 -6.86
N LYS A 159 7.94 9.32 -7.50
CA LYS A 159 8.80 8.74 -8.54
C LYS A 159 9.46 7.41 -8.17
N ASP A 160 9.94 7.27 -6.94
CA ASP A 160 10.73 6.11 -6.49
C ASP A 160 9.88 4.93 -6.00
N CYS A 161 8.55 5.04 -6.01
CA CYS A 161 7.68 3.92 -5.65
C CYS A 161 7.49 2.96 -6.84
N ILE A 162 7.35 1.67 -6.54
CA ILE A 162 7.25 0.60 -7.55
C ILE A 162 5.85 0.42 -8.12
N ALA A 163 4.84 1.07 -7.55
CA ALA A 163 3.50 1.09 -8.09
C ALA A 163 2.72 2.32 -7.60
N HIS A 164 1.71 2.70 -8.40
CA HIS A 164 0.79 3.81 -8.16
C HIS A 164 -0.62 3.36 -8.45
N VAL A 165 -1.54 3.56 -7.51
CA VAL A 165 -2.96 3.28 -7.71
C VAL A 165 -3.73 4.59 -7.60
N LEU A 166 -4.34 5.01 -8.70
CA LEU A 166 -5.21 6.18 -8.75
C LEU A 166 -6.55 5.82 -8.15
N CYS A 167 -6.99 6.58 -7.15
CA CYS A 167 -8.18 6.29 -6.37
C CYS A 167 -9.15 7.47 -6.34
N ARG A 168 -10.43 7.15 -6.14
CA ARG A 168 -11.49 8.10 -5.86
C ARG A 168 -12.26 7.69 -4.61
N VAL A 169 -12.57 8.66 -3.75
CA VAL A 169 -13.45 8.48 -2.59
C VAL A 169 -14.87 8.22 -3.07
N HIS A 170 -15.42 7.06 -2.70
CA HIS A 170 -16.79 6.66 -3.03
C HIS A 170 -17.75 6.86 -1.87
N LYS A 171 -17.30 6.62 -0.64
CA LYS A 171 -18.07 6.81 0.59
C LYS A 171 -17.14 7.21 1.72
N VAL A 172 -17.63 8.04 2.64
CA VAL A 172 -16.96 8.41 3.88
C VAL A 172 -17.94 8.15 5.02
N ASP A 173 -17.57 7.27 5.94
CA ASP A 173 -18.23 7.10 7.24
C ASP A 173 -17.30 7.59 8.36
N VAL A 174 -17.83 7.82 9.56
CA VAL A 174 -17.05 8.23 10.74
C VAL A 174 -17.26 7.22 11.85
N ASP A 175 -16.19 6.66 12.39
CA ASP A 175 -16.21 5.73 13.51
C ASP A 175 -14.93 5.85 14.34
N ASP A 176 -15.04 5.81 15.67
CA ASP A 176 -13.93 5.90 16.64
C ASP A 176 -12.86 6.97 16.34
N GLY A 177 -13.27 8.17 15.93
CA GLY A 177 -12.35 9.27 15.58
C GLY A 177 -11.56 9.05 14.27
N HIS A 178 -12.01 8.11 13.45
CA HIS A 178 -11.48 7.81 12.13
C HIS A 178 -12.54 8.00 11.05
N TYR A 179 -12.09 8.45 9.88
CA TYR A 179 -12.84 8.30 8.65
C TYR A 179 -12.66 6.87 8.14
N ILE A 180 -13.76 6.17 7.92
CA ILE A 180 -13.79 4.91 7.18
C ILE A 180 -14.13 5.24 5.73
N ILE A 181 -13.10 5.28 4.90
CA ILE A 181 -13.22 5.66 3.49
C ILE A 181 -13.39 4.39 2.67
N THR A 182 -14.48 4.30 1.92
CA THR A 182 -14.59 3.36 0.80
C THR A 182 -14.03 4.03 -0.45
N GLY A 183 -12.94 3.50 -0.99
CA GLY A 183 -12.30 3.97 -2.22
C GLY A 183 -12.62 3.07 -3.41
N VAL A 184 -12.48 3.64 -4.62
CA VAL A 184 -12.51 2.92 -5.89
C VAL A 184 -11.18 3.17 -6.61
N GLN A 185 -10.53 2.11 -7.04
CA GLN A 185 -9.34 2.15 -7.90
C GLN A 185 -9.79 2.43 -9.34
N LEU A 186 -9.33 3.53 -9.91
CA LEU A 186 -9.66 3.94 -11.27
C LEU A 186 -8.66 3.36 -12.28
N ALA A 187 -7.39 3.35 -11.92
CA ALA A 187 -6.28 2.84 -12.70
C ALA A 187 -5.09 2.52 -11.79
N ALA A 188 -4.15 1.70 -12.28
CA ALA A 188 -2.90 1.44 -11.59
C ALA A 188 -1.74 1.34 -12.58
N ASN A 189 -0.56 1.76 -12.13
CA ASN A 189 0.72 1.57 -12.80
C ASN A 189 1.63 0.78 -11.86
N ALA A 190 2.40 -0.16 -12.38
CA ALA A 190 3.38 -0.91 -11.62
C ALA A 190 4.67 -1.06 -12.44
N ASP A 191 5.79 -1.09 -11.74
CA ASP A 191 7.07 -1.54 -12.29
C ASP A 191 6.91 -2.98 -12.77
N ALA A 192 7.30 -3.24 -14.01
CA ALA A 192 7.14 -4.54 -14.65
C ALA A 192 7.86 -5.67 -13.88
N ARG A 193 8.90 -5.35 -13.10
CA ARG A 193 9.60 -6.29 -12.23
C ARG A 193 8.72 -6.83 -11.10
N TYR A 194 7.62 -6.16 -10.78
CA TYR A 194 6.71 -6.52 -9.68
C TYR A 194 5.32 -6.96 -10.17
N TRP A 195 5.13 -7.10 -11.49
CA TRP A 195 3.85 -7.49 -12.08
C TRP A 195 4.04 -8.59 -13.12
N ASN A 196 3.63 -9.81 -12.78
CA ASN A 196 3.75 -10.98 -13.68
C ASN A 196 2.55 -11.15 -14.64
N GLY A 197 1.63 -10.19 -14.70
CA GLY A 197 0.39 -10.29 -15.48
C GLY A 197 -0.83 -10.82 -14.70
N LYS A 198 -0.62 -11.34 -13.47
CA LYS A 198 -1.68 -11.93 -12.63
C LYS A 198 -1.64 -11.44 -11.18
N THR A 199 -0.45 -11.39 -10.58
CA THR A 199 -0.23 -11.00 -9.19
C THR A 199 0.81 -9.90 -9.09
N PHE A 200 0.68 -9.11 -8.02
CA PHE A 200 1.68 -8.13 -7.64
C PHE A 200 2.66 -8.77 -6.66
N GLY A 201 3.94 -8.77 -7.01
CA GLY A 201 4.98 -9.48 -6.30
C GLY A 201 6.27 -9.43 -7.09
N SER A 202 7.41 -9.37 -6.41
CA SER A 202 8.71 -9.36 -7.08
C SER A 202 8.86 -10.59 -8.00
N THR A 203 9.35 -10.38 -9.21
CA THR A 203 9.69 -11.45 -10.16
C THR A 203 11.13 -11.92 -10.04
N SER A 204 11.93 -11.27 -9.17
CA SER A 204 13.33 -11.60 -8.94
C SER A 204 13.67 -11.49 -7.45
N PRO A 205 14.47 -12.41 -6.90
CA PRO A 205 14.95 -12.31 -5.52
C PRO A 205 15.90 -11.12 -5.30
N LEU A 206 16.40 -10.49 -6.37
CA LEU A 206 17.29 -9.33 -6.30
C LEU A 206 16.54 -8.00 -6.11
N ASP A 207 15.26 -7.97 -6.47
CA ASP A 207 14.46 -6.76 -6.35
C ASP A 207 13.99 -6.57 -4.89
N PRO A 208 14.07 -5.35 -4.34
CA PRO A 208 13.72 -5.12 -2.94
C PRO A 208 12.23 -5.41 -2.69
N PRO A 209 11.87 -6.19 -1.67
CA PRO A 209 10.48 -6.50 -1.38
C PRO A 209 9.71 -5.26 -0.94
N TYR A 210 8.39 -5.27 -1.13
CA TYR A 210 7.52 -4.23 -0.58
C TYR A 210 7.14 -4.53 0.87
N LEU A 211 6.60 -3.52 1.54
CA LEU A 211 6.48 -3.52 2.99
C LEU A 211 5.08 -3.87 3.47
N THR A 212 5.02 -4.58 4.59
CA THR A 212 3.87 -4.61 5.52
C THR A 212 4.28 -3.98 6.84
N PHE A 213 3.33 -3.47 7.61
CA PHE A 213 3.61 -2.80 8.89
C PHE A 213 3.17 -3.68 10.06
N LEU A 214 4.05 -3.88 11.04
CA LEU A 214 3.84 -4.76 12.20
C LEU A 214 3.59 -3.97 13.50
N GLY A 215 3.52 -2.64 13.42
CA GLY A 215 3.34 -1.76 14.57
C GLY A 215 4.65 -1.24 15.12
N SER A 216 4.60 -0.18 15.93
CA SER A 216 5.77 0.36 16.65
C SER A 216 6.99 0.63 15.76
N LYS A 217 6.80 1.14 14.54
CA LYS A 217 7.86 1.40 13.54
C LYS A 217 8.56 0.14 13.01
N VAL A 218 8.00 -1.04 13.24
CA VAL A 218 8.48 -2.33 12.73
C VAL A 218 7.78 -2.66 11.43
N PHE A 219 8.54 -3.14 10.46
CA PHE A 219 8.06 -3.56 9.15
C PHE A 219 8.33 -5.04 8.93
N GLY A 220 7.44 -5.69 8.19
CA GLY A 220 7.70 -6.96 7.54
C GLY A 220 7.96 -6.73 6.05
N GLN A 221 8.60 -7.70 5.42
CA GLN A 221 8.79 -7.73 3.97
C GLN A 221 7.77 -8.70 3.37
N VAL A 222 7.20 -8.31 2.23
CA VAL A 222 6.32 -9.18 1.45
C VAL A 222 7.12 -9.73 0.28
N THR A 223 7.36 -11.04 0.32
CA THR A 223 8.07 -11.81 -0.71
C THR A 223 7.11 -12.83 -1.31
N VAL A 224 7.26 -13.08 -2.60
CA VAL A 224 6.59 -14.23 -3.24
C VAL A 224 7.26 -15.50 -2.72
N LEU A 225 6.46 -16.52 -2.42
CA LEU A 225 6.99 -17.84 -2.06
C LEU A 225 7.17 -18.65 -3.34
N ASP A 226 8.33 -19.31 -3.47
CA ASP A 226 8.58 -20.23 -4.59
C ASP A 226 7.93 -21.59 -4.29
N ASP A 227 7.27 -22.17 -5.30
CA ASP A 227 6.58 -23.47 -5.21
C ASP A 227 7.54 -24.62 -4.82
N ASP A 228 8.84 -24.49 -5.08
CA ASP A 228 9.87 -25.50 -4.78
C ASP A 228 10.06 -25.79 -3.28
N THR A 229 9.62 -24.87 -2.40
CA THR A 229 9.68 -25.10 -0.95
C THR A 229 8.61 -26.07 -0.44
N ALA A 230 7.54 -26.31 -1.21
CA ALA A 230 6.49 -27.26 -0.85
C ALA A 230 6.88 -28.73 -1.13
N SER A 231 7.77 -28.99 -2.09
CA SER A 231 8.20 -30.35 -2.45
C SER A 231 9.25 -30.95 -1.50
N ALA A 232 9.82 -30.15 -0.60
CA ALA A 232 10.76 -30.63 0.43
C ALA A 232 10.04 -31.13 1.71
N MET A 233 8.71 -31.06 1.77
CA MET A 233 7.90 -31.48 2.93
C MET A 233 6.94 -32.64 2.64
N THR A 234 7.10 -33.35 1.53
CA THR A 234 6.36 -34.59 1.19
C THR A 234 7.30 -35.74 0.96
#